data_AF-A0AAJ5QQD2-F1
#
_entry.id   AF-A0AAJ5QQD2-F1
#
_cell.length_a   1.000
_cell.length_b   1.000
_cell.length_c   1.000
_cell.angle_alpha   90.00
_cell.angle_beta   90.00
_cell.angle_gamma   90.00
#
_symmetry.space_group_name_H-M   'P 1'
#
loop_
_entity.id
_entity.type
_entity.pdbx_description
1 polymer ?
#
loop_
_entity_poly.entity_id
_entity_poly.type
_entity_poly.pdbx_seq_one_letter_code
_entity_poly.pdbx_strand_id
1 'polypeptide(L)'
;MISVFARTRIAKKFRRWVRDILDQETVNPAVCKPADRERHAYHVEALAAYYAELYEAWKTQIEPALRLTESPLAGRLHDRFQDGSILMGYIVKEARGFLLPGEKPKIM
;
A
#
# COMPACT_ATOMS: atom_id res chain seq x y z
N MET A 1 -25.88 41.34 -27.65
CA MET A 1 -25.06 41.29 -28.89
C MET A 1 -23.75 40.52 -28.63
N ILE A 2 -23.79 39.19 -28.46
CA ILE A 2 -22.56 38.36 -28.42
C ILE A 2 -22.88 36.98 -29.02
N SER A 3 -22.95 36.86 -30.34
CA SER A 3 -22.96 35.53 -31.01
C SER A 3 -22.11 35.46 -32.29
N VAL A 4 -21.38 36.54 -32.63
CA VAL A 4 -20.57 36.61 -33.86
C VAL A 4 -19.19 35.95 -33.67
N PHE A 5 -18.69 35.89 -32.44
CA PHE A 5 -17.37 35.29 -32.13
C PHE A 5 -17.30 33.78 -32.37
N ALA A 6 -18.43 33.06 -32.52
CA ALA A 6 -18.42 31.60 -32.72
C ALA A 6 -18.12 31.14 -34.16
N ARG A 7 -18.14 32.05 -35.16
CA ARG A 7 -18.06 31.67 -36.58
C ARG A 7 -16.69 31.86 -37.23
N THR A 8 -15.75 32.57 -36.58
CA THR A 8 -14.44 32.84 -37.18
C THR A 8 -13.54 31.59 -37.16
N ARG A 9 -12.66 31.47 -38.16
CA ARG A 9 -11.64 30.38 -38.23
C ARG A 9 -10.77 30.36 -36.96
N ILE A 10 -10.49 31.53 -36.39
CA ILE A 10 -9.71 31.70 -35.18
C ILE A 10 -10.44 31.11 -33.97
N ALA A 11 -11.72 31.41 -33.78
CA ALA A 11 -12.49 30.86 -32.67
C ALA A 11 -12.67 29.34 -32.74
N LYS A 12 -12.76 28.77 -33.95
CA LYS A 12 -12.78 27.32 -34.15
C LYS A 12 -11.45 26.66 -33.77
N LYS A 13 -10.32 27.28 -34.14
CA LYS A 13 -8.98 26.83 -33.73
C LYS A 13 -8.80 26.92 -32.22
N PHE A 14 -9.18 28.06 -31.63
CA PHE A 14 -9.12 28.26 -30.17
C PHE A 14 -9.97 27.24 -29.42
N ARG A 15 -11.22 27.00 -29.86
CA ARG A 15 -12.09 25.97 -29.25
C ARG A 15 -11.49 24.58 -29.32
N ARG A 16 -10.86 24.24 -30.46
CA ARG A 16 -10.23 22.93 -30.65
C ARG A 16 -9.01 22.80 -29.74
N TRP A 17 -8.17 23.82 -29.70
CA TRP A 17 -7.00 23.89 -28.80
C TRP A 17 -7.39 23.80 -27.31
N VAL A 18 -8.41 24.54 -26.87
CA VAL A 18 -8.92 24.43 -25.49
C VAL A 18 -9.44 23.01 -25.20
N ARG A 19 -10.14 22.39 -26.16
CA ARG A 19 -10.62 21.02 -26.01
C ARG A 19 -9.47 20.03 -25.93
N ASP A 20 -8.47 20.16 -26.79
CA ASP A 20 -7.28 19.30 -26.79
C ASP A 20 -6.50 19.43 -25.47
N ILE A 21 -6.44 20.64 -24.88
CA ILE A 21 -5.85 20.86 -23.54
C ILE A 21 -6.69 20.20 -22.45
N LEU A 22 -8.02 20.34 -22.48
CA LEU A 22 -8.90 19.70 -21.50
C LEU A 22 -8.87 18.17 -21.62
N ASP A 23 -8.80 17.64 -22.84
CA ASP A 23 -8.64 16.21 -23.11
C ASP A 23 -7.25 15.73 -22.66
N GLN A 24 -6.20 16.55 -22.81
CA GLN A 24 -4.85 16.25 -22.31
C GLN A 24 -4.77 16.26 -20.78
N GLU A 25 -5.45 17.20 -20.10
CA GLU A 25 -5.52 17.24 -18.63
C GLU A 25 -6.39 16.11 -18.05
N THR A 26 -7.44 15.67 -18.76
CA THR A 26 -8.25 14.51 -18.35
C THR A 26 -7.58 13.17 -18.62
N VAL A 27 -6.69 13.10 -19.62
CA VAL A 27 -5.82 11.94 -19.92
C VAL A 27 -4.52 11.99 -19.12
N ASN A 28 -4.36 12.93 -18.19
CA ASN A 28 -3.40 12.78 -17.12
C ASN A 28 -4.07 11.86 -16.09
N PRO A 29 -3.81 10.54 -16.04
CA PRO A 29 -4.09 9.82 -14.83
C PRO A 29 -3.15 10.46 -13.83
N ALA A 30 -3.64 11.46 -13.09
CA ALA A 30 -3.14 11.68 -11.75
C ALA A 30 -3.14 10.27 -11.16
N VAL A 31 -1.96 9.65 -11.06
CA VAL A 31 -1.77 8.33 -10.44
C VAL A 31 -2.57 8.44 -9.17
N CYS A 32 -3.74 7.80 -9.17
CA CYS A 32 -4.80 8.17 -8.26
C CYS A 32 -4.33 7.65 -6.92
N LYS A 33 -3.63 8.54 -6.18
CA LYS A 33 -2.85 8.15 -5.03
C LYS A 33 -3.75 7.27 -4.16
N PRO A 34 -3.30 6.05 -3.81
CA PRO A 34 -4.10 5.15 -3.01
C PRO A 34 -4.65 5.87 -1.80
N ALA A 35 -5.88 5.54 -1.41
CA ALA A 35 -6.42 6.06 -0.17
C ALA A 35 -5.48 5.67 0.97
N ASP A 36 -5.35 6.53 1.99
CA ASP A 36 -4.41 6.28 3.09
C ASP A 36 -4.65 4.91 3.77
N ARG A 37 -5.91 4.45 3.82
CA ARG A 37 -6.30 3.11 4.30
C ARG A 37 -5.74 1.97 3.44
N GLU A 38 -5.75 2.10 2.11
CA GLU A 38 -5.19 1.10 1.20
C GLU A 38 -3.66 1.02 1.33
N ARG A 39 -3.01 2.18 1.45
CA ARG A 39 -1.56 2.27 1.68
C ARG A 39 -1.17 1.70 3.04
N HIS A 40 -1.96 2.00 4.08
CA HIS A 40 -1.73 1.47 5.43
C HIS A 40 -1.88 -0.05 5.46
N ALA A 41 -2.96 -0.60 4.87
CA ALA A 41 -3.14 -2.04 4.75
C ALA A 41 -1.96 -2.71 4.00
N TYR A 42 -1.46 -2.08 2.94
CA TYR A 42 -0.29 -2.59 2.22
C TYR A 42 0.97 -2.61 3.10
N HIS A 43 1.27 -1.52 3.82
CA HIS A 43 2.45 -1.48 4.69
C HIS A 43 2.39 -2.51 5.81
N VAL A 44 1.20 -2.70 6.41
CA VAL A 44 0.99 -3.70 7.46
C VAL A 44 1.19 -5.11 6.90
N GLU A 45 0.62 -5.42 5.74
CA GLU A 45 0.81 -6.73 5.10
C GLU A 45 2.27 -6.98 4.73
N ALA A 46 2.98 -5.97 4.19
CA ALA A 46 4.40 -6.08 3.89
C ALA A 46 5.23 -6.33 5.16
N LEU A 47 4.95 -5.60 6.25
CA LEU A 47 5.62 -5.81 7.54
C LEU A 47 5.37 -7.21 8.09
N ALA A 48 4.13 -7.71 8.01
CA ALA A 48 3.79 -9.06 8.45
C ALA A 48 4.51 -10.13 7.62
N ALA A 49 4.65 -9.93 6.31
CA ALA A 49 5.41 -10.82 5.44
C ALA A 49 6.91 -10.86 5.84
N TYR A 50 7.53 -9.70 6.05
CA TYR A 50 8.93 -9.66 6.52
C TYR A 50 9.09 -10.31 7.90
N TYR A 51 8.14 -10.08 8.81
CA TYR A 51 8.16 -10.71 10.12
C TYR A 51 8.03 -12.23 10.04
N ALA A 52 7.18 -12.76 9.15
CA ALA A 52 7.03 -14.19 8.93
C ALA A 52 8.35 -14.84 8.50
N GLU A 53 9.08 -14.23 7.55
CA GLU A 53 10.40 -14.71 7.13
C GLU A 53 11.41 -14.72 8.30
N LEU A 54 11.44 -13.66 9.11
CA LEU A 54 12.29 -13.60 10.30
C LEU A 54 11.90 -14.67 11.34
N TYR A 55 10.60 -14.89 11.54
CA TYR A 55 10.11 -15.89 12.49
C TYR A 55 10.40 -17.32 12.04
N GLU A 56 10.30 -17.60 10.74
CA GLU A 56 10.71 -18.89 10.19
C GLU A 56 12.22 -19.12 10.38
N ALA A 57 13.06 -18.14 10.05
CA ALA A 57 14.50 -18.24 10.31
C ALA A 57 14.79 -18.43 11.81
N TRP A 58 14.07 -17.72 12.69
CA TRP A 58 14.17 -17.89 14.13
C TRP A 58 13.86 -19.33 14.55
N LYS A 59 12.69 -19.86 14.19
CA LYS A 59 12.22 -21.16 14.70
C LYS A 59 12.99 -22.35 14.12
N THR A 60 13.47 -22.26 12.87
CA THR A 60 14.12 -23.39 12.19
C THR A 60 15.63 -23.41 12.34
N GLN A 61 16.27 -22.25 12.54
CA GLN A 61 17.73 -22.15 12.55
C GLN A 61 18.26 -21.56 13.87
N ILE A 62 17.78 -20.37 14.24
CA ILE A 62 18.41 -19.58 15.32
C ILE A 62 18.08 -20.17 16.69
N GLU A 63 16.80 -20.39 16.99
CA GLU A 63 16.38 -20.92 18.29
C GLU A 63 16.98 -22.31 18.58
N PRO A 64 16.96 -23.28 17.64
CA PRO A 64 17.62 -24.56 17.86
C PRO A 64 19.13 -24.42 18.16
N ALA A 65 19.85 -23.57 17.41
CA ALA A 65 21.27 -23.33 17.65
C ALA A 65 21.54 -22.70 19.02
N LEU A 66 20.70 -21.76 19.45
CA LEU A 66 20.79 -21.17 20.78
C LEU A 66 20.49 -22.18 21.89
N ARG A 67 19.52 -23.08 21.70
CA ARG A 67 19.22 -24.16 22.66
C ARG A 67 20.36 -25.18 22.74
N LEU A 68 20.99 -25.53 21.62
CA LEU A 68 22.15 -26.44 21.58
C LEU A 68 23.35 -25.91 22.38
N THR A 69 23.50 -24.60 22.45
CA THR A 69 24.57 -23.94 23.20
C THR A 69 24.15 -23.54 24.61
N GLU A 70 23.00 -24.03 25.08
CA GLU A 70 22.38 -23.67 26.37
C GLU A 70 22.28 -22.16 26.60
N SER A 71 22.13 -21.40 25.51
CA SER A 71 22.09 -19.95 25.59
C SER A 71 20.80 -19.51 26.27
N PRO A 72 20.87 -18.64 27.30
CA PRO A 72 19.68 -18.10 27.95
C PRO A 72 18.87 -17.17 27.03
N LEU A 73 19.41 -16.82 25.85
CA LEU A 73 18.68 -16.04 24.85
C LEU A 73 17.53 -16.82 24.22
N ALA A 74 17.61 -18.15 24.11
CA ALA A 74 16.58 -18.95 23.47
C ALA A 74 15.21 -18.72 24.15
N GLY A 75 15.14 -18.94 25.47
CA GLY A 75 13.90 -18.72 26.23
C GLY A 75 13.47 -17.24 26.26
N ARG A 76 14.43 -16.30 26.42
CA ARG A 76 14.10 -14.86 26.51
C ARG A 76 13.48 -14.28 25.23
N LEU A 77 13.80 -14.86 24.07
CA LEU A 77 13.34 -14.39 22.78
C LEU A 77 12.20 -15.24 22.21
N HIS A 78 12.05 -16.49 22.64
CA HIS A 78 11.01 -17.41 22.18
C HIS A 78 9.62 -16.77 22.19
N ASP A 79 9.19 -16.28 23.36
CA ASP A 79 7.86 -15.67 23.53
C ASP A 79 7.70 -14.42 22.66
N ARG A 80 8.74 -13.60 22.49
CA ARG A 80 8.67 -12.38 21.67
C ARG A 80 8.43 -12.69 20.19
N PHE A 81 9.03 -13.77 19.71
CA PHE A 81 8.86 -14.22 18.33
C PHE A 81 7.49 -14.88 18.12
N GLN A 82 7.05 -15.70 19.07
CA GLN A 82 5.74 -16.34 19.02
C GLN A 82 4.60 -15.33 19.17
N ASP A 83 4.63 -14.49 20.21
CA ASP A 83 3.61 -13.47 20.47
C ASP A 83 3.60 -12.42 19.37
N GLY A 84 4.76 -12.04 18.84
CA GLY A 84 4.86 -11.11 17.73
C GLY A 84 4.21 -11.66 16.44
N SER A 85 4.35 -12.96 16.16
CA SER A 85 3.65 -13.59 15.02
C SER A 85 2.14 -13.53 15.20
N ILE A 86 1.65 -13.76 16.42
CA ILE A 86 0.22 -13.68 16.75
C ILE A 86 -0.28 -12.23 16.60
N LEU A 87 0.46 -11.27 17.15
CA LEU A 87 0.16 -9.84 17.07
C LEU A 87 0.09 -9.35 15.62
N MET A 88 1.05 -9.75 14.77
CA MET A 88 1.01 -9.40 13.34
C MET A 88 -0.26 -9.90 12.66
N GLY A 89 -0.75 -11.09 13.03
CA GLY A 89 -2.03 -11.60 12.55
C GLY A 89 -3.22 -10.70 12.91
N TYR A 90 -3.26 -10.18 14.15
CA TYR A 90 -4.29 -9.24 14.57
C TYR A 90 -4.18 -7.89 13.85
N ILE A 91 -2.99 -7.33 13.73
CA ILE A 91 -2.77 -6.03 13.07
C ILE A 91 -3.15 -6.12 11.58
N VAL A 92 -2.79 -7.19 10.88
CA VAL A 92 -3.21 -7.42 9.48
C VAL A 92 -4.72 -7.52 9.37
N LYS A 93 -5.37 -8.27 10.27
CA LYS A 93 -6.83 -8.41 10.29
C LYS A 93 -7.51 -7.07 10.51
N GLU A 94 -7.01 -6.26 11.43
CA GLU A 94 -7.54 -4.92 11.72
C GLU A 94 -7.34 -3.98 10.53
N ALA A 95 -6.15 -3.95 9.94
CA ALA A 95 -5.83 -3.12 8.78
C ALA A 95 -6.72 -3.45 7.57
N ARG A 96 -7.02 -4.74 7.33
CA ARG A 96 -8.00 -5.18 6.32
C ARG A 96 -9.42 -4.76 6.66
N GLY A 97 -9.78 -4.72 7.94
CA GLY A 97 -11.10 -4.28 8.41
C GLY A 97 -11.39 -2.80 8.13
N PHE A 98 -10.36 -1.96 7.95
CA PHE A 98 -10.53 -0.56 7.57
C PHE A 98 -10.72 -0.32 6.07
N LEU A 99 -10.62 -1.35 5.23
CA LEU A 99 -10.85 -1.24 3.78
C LEU A 99 -12.35 -1.16 3.48
N LEU A 100 -12.73 -0.28 2.53
CA LEU A 100 -14.09 -0.22 2.03
C LEU A 100 -14.35 -1.33 1.01
N PRO A 101 -15.64 -1.68 0.74
CA PRO A 101 -15.96 -2.67 -0.28
C PRO A 101 -15.34 -2.33 -1.65
N GLY A 102 -14.57 -3.26 -2.19
CA GLY A 102 -13.89 -3.13 -3.49
C GLY A 102 -12.46 -2.59 -3.40
N GLU A 103 -12.03 -2.11 -2.23
CA GLU A 103 -10.66 -1.66 -2.02
C GLU A 103 -9.71 -2.80 -1.73
N LYS A 104 -8.43 -2.58 -2.06
CA LYS A 104 -7.38 -3.55 -1.86
C LYS A 104 -6.11 -2.84 -1.38
N PRO A 105 -5.26 -3.53 -0.60
CA PRO A 105 -3.93 -3.03 -0.27
C PRO A 105 -3.17 -2.64 -1.54
N LYS A 106 -2.74 -1.37 -1.64
CA LYS A 106 -1.94 -0.89 -2.78
C LYS A 106 -1.10 0.32 -2.37
N ILE A 107 0.08 0.47 -2.99
CA ILE A 107 1.02 1.57 -2.72
C ILE A 107 1.11 2.59 -3.88
N MET A 108 0.59 2.24 -5.06
CA MET A 108 0.51 3.07 -6.27
C MET A 108 -0.88 2.97 -6.90
#